data_AF-A0A1Q2MDZ8-F1
#
_entry.id   AF-A0A1Q2MDZ8-F1
#
_cell.length_a   1.000
_cell.length_b   1.000
_cell.length_c   1.000
_cell.angle_alpha   90.00
_cell.angle_beta   90.00
_cell.angle_gamma   90.00
#
_symmetry.space_group_name_H-M   'P 1'
#
loop_
_entity.id
_entity.type
_entity.pdbx_description
1 polymer ?
#
loop_
_entity_poly.entity_id
_entity_poly.type
_entity_poly.pdbx_seq_one_letter_code
_entity_poly.pdbx_strand_id
1 'polypeptide(L)'
;MQVRKGYKQTEVGVIPEDWDVKEIKHIAPLQRGFDLPNTKLQKGEFPVVYSNGVEHYHIEYKVRAPGVVTGRSGTIGKVTFINENYWPHNTSLWVTDFQKNVPLFIY
;
A
#
# COMPACT_ATOMS: atom_id res chain seq x y z
N MET A 1 13.49 -27.75 -18.50
CA MET A 1 14.53 -26.91 -17.86
C MET A 1 14.82 -27.49 -16.49
N GLN A 2 16.10 -27.59 -16.10
CA GLN A 2 16.47 -28.14 -14.79
C GLN A 2 16.62 -26.99 -13.79
N VAL A 3 15.90 -27.05 -12.67
CA VAL A 3 16.00 -26.04 -11.60
C VAL A 3 17.34 -26.22 -10.87
N ARG A 4 18.05 -25.12 -10.59
CA ARG A 4 19.35 -25.15 -9.91
C ARG A 4 19.18 -25.61 -8.45
N LYS A 5 20.19 -26.27 -7.88
CA LYS A 5 20.22 -26.62 -6.44
C LYS A 5 20.06 -25.34 -5.59
N GLY A 6 19.23 -25.39 -4.55
CA GLY A 6 18.87 -24.23 -3.71
C GLY A 6 17.65 -23.44 -4.19
N TYR A 7 16.99 -23.87 -5.27
CA TYR A 7 15.82 -23.22 -5.85
C TYR A 7 14.67 -24.22 -6.06
N LYS A 8 13.44 -23.72 -6.03
CA LYS A 8 12.22 -24.48 -6.30
C LYS A 8 11.37 -23.79 -7.37
N GLN A 9 10.69 -24.58 -8.21
CA GLN A 9 9.68 -24.07 -9.14
C GLN A 9 8.37 -23.83 -8.39
N THR A 10 7.76 -22.67 -8.58
CA THR A 10 6.45 -22.29 -8.03
C THR A 10 5.56 -21.70 -9.11
N GLU A 11 4.34 -21.31 -8.74
CA GLU A 11 3.40 -20.62 -9.61
C GLU A 11 3.89 -19.23 -10.07
N VAL A 12 4.77 -18.58 -9.30
CA VAL A 12 5.37 -17.27 -9.64
C VAL A 12 6.75 -17.38 -10.29
N GLY A 13 7.18 -18.60 -10.63
CA GLY A 13 8.49 -18.87 -11.24
C GLY A 13 9.45 -19.60 -10.31
N VAL A 14 10.74 -19.56 -10.67
CA VAL A 14 11.82 -20.18 -9.89
C VAL A 14 12.25 -19.24 -8.78
N ILE A 15 12.12 -19.66 -7.53
CA ILE A 15 12.48 -18.88 -6.34
C ILE A 15 13.43 -19.69 -5.44
N PRO A 16 14.16 -19.07 -4.50
CA PRO A 16 14.95 -19.79 -3.52
C PRO A 16 14.11 -20.81 -2.74
N GLU A 17 14.72 -21.94 -2.36
CA GLU A 17 13.99 -23.04 -1.70
C GLU A 17 13.40 -22.65 -0.33
N ASP A 18 14.04 -21.69 0.34
CA ASP A 18 13.69 -21.13 1.65
C ASP A 18 12.62 -20.01 1.58
N TRP A 19 12.21 -19.59 0.38
CA TRP A 19 11.18 -18.57 0.20
C TRP A 19 9.77 -19.15 0.10
N ASP A 20 8.78 -18.49 0.70
CA ASP A 20 7.38 -18.90 0.58
C ASP A 20 6.57 -17.92 -0.27
N VAL A 21 5.72 -18.46 -1.15
CA VAL A 21 4.74 -17.68 -1.91
C VAL A 21 3.52 -17.45 -1.03
N LYS A 22 3.09 -16.19 -0.91
CA LYS A 22 1.90 -15.80 -0.13
C LYS A 22 1.05 -14.82 -0.93
N GLU A 23 -0.27 -14.88 -0.71
CA GLU A 23 -1.18 -13.87 -1.25
C GLU A 23 -1.05 -12.54 -0.51
N ILE A 24 -1.14 -11.41 -1.22
CA ILE A 24 -1.05 -10.05 -0.66
C ILE A 24 -2.02 -9.85 0.51
N LYS A 25 -3.25 -10.37 0.42
CA LYS A 25 -4.27 -10.25 1.48
C LYS A 25 -3.83 -10.82 2.83
N HIS A 26 -2.84 -11.72 2.85
CA HIS A 26 -2.30 -12.36 4.05
C HIS A 26 -1.01 -11.72 4.58
N ILE A 27 -0.44 -10.74 3.87
CA ILE A 27 0.79 -10.04 4.28
C ILE A 27 0.59 -8.52 4.38
N ALA A 28 -0.31 -7.96 3.56
CA ALA A 28 -0.59 -6.54 3.41
C ALA A 28 -2.02 -6.35 2.87
N PRO A 29 -3.07 -6.72 3.63
CA PRO A 29 -4.46 -6.53 3.23
C PRO A 29 -4.73 -5.08 2.82
N LEU A 30 -5.35 -4.93 1.64
CA LEU A 30 -5.66 -3.63 1.04
C LEU A 30 -7.12 -3.26 1.27
N GLN A 31 -7.37 -2.01 1.66
CA GLN A 31 -8.70 -1.46 1.82
C GLN A 31 -8.87 -0.17 1.02
N ARG A 32 -10.06 0.05 0.46
CA ARG A 32 -10.45 1.33 -0.15
C ARG A 32 -10.27 2.47 0.87
N GLY A 33 -9.71 3.59 0.41
CA GLY A 33 -9.66 4.82 1.20
C GLY A 33 -11.04 5.45 1.44
N PHE A 34 -11.02 6.63 2.04
CA PHE A 34 -12.19 7.36 2.52
C PHE A 34 -12.56 8.50 1.58
N ASP A 35 -13.85 8.73 1.41
CA ASP A 35 -14.37 9.84 0.61
C ASP A 35 -14.03 11.19 1.26
N LEU A 36 -13.37 12.07 0.49
CA LEU A 36 -13.11 13.45 0.88
C LEU A 36 -13.42 14.37 -0.29
N PRO A 37 -14.70 14.77 -0.46
CA PRO A 37 -15.08 15.71 -1.52
C PRO A 37 -14.34 17.04 -1.37
N ASN A 38 -14.06 17.72 -2.49
CA ASN A 38 -13.36 19.01 -2.51
C ASN A 38 -14.04 20.07 -1.62
N THR A 39 -15.37 20.02 -1.47
CA THR A 39 -16.13 20.94 -0.59
C THR A 39 -15.87 20.73 0.90
N LYS A 40 -15.34 19.56 1.29
CA LYS A 40 -14.94 19.24 2.67
C LYS A 40 -13.43 19.34 2.88
N LEU A 41 -12.67 19.55 1.80
CA LEU A 41 -11.22 19.68 1.88
C LEU A 41 -10.87 21.01 2.57
N GLN A 42 -10.27 20.90 3.75
CA GLN A 42 -9.75 22.02 4.52
C GLN A 42 -8.23 21.85 4.62
N LYS A 43 -7.47 22.87 4.25
CA LYS A 43 -5.99 22.81 4.27
C LYS A 43 -5.50 22.56 5.70
N GLY A 44 -4.66 21.55 5.87
CA GLY A 44 -4.04 21.21 7.16
C GLY A 44 -2.68 20.56 6.97
N GLU A 45 -2.25 19.76 7.94
CA GLU A 45 -0.91 19.16 7.98
C GLU A 45 -0.88 17.69 7.54
N PHE A 46 -2.03 17.00 7.48
CA PHE A 46 -2.05 15.58 7.16
C PHE A 46 -2.17 15.34 5.66
N PRO A 47 -1.27 14.57 5.03
CA PRO A 47 -1.35 14.30 3.60
C PRO A 47 -2.61 13.52 3.23
N VAL A 48 -3.22 13.90 2.12
CA VAL A 48 -4.28 13.16 1.45
C VAL A 48 -3.68 12.40 0.28
N VAL A 49 -3.76 11.07 0.33
CA VAL A 49 -3.07 10.16 -0.59
C VAL A 49 -4.05 9.60 -1.62
N TYR A 50 -3.93 10.11 -2.84
CA TYR A 50 -4.70 9.72 -4.02
C TYR A 50 -4.00 8.58 -4.78
N SER A 51 -4.56 8.15 -5.92
CA SER A 51 -3.97 7.08 -6.75
C SER A 51 -2.59 7.44 -7.31
N ASN A 52 -2.27 8.72 -7.42
CA ASN A 52 -0.96 9.20 -7.89
C ASN A 52 0.00 9.60 -6.75
N GLY A 53 -0.35 9.32 -5.50
CA GLY A 53 0.41 9.75 -4.31
C GLY A 53 -0.22 10.95 -3.63
N VAL A 54 0.59 11.77 -2.95
CA VAL A 54 0.10 12.91 -2.17
C VAL A 54 -0.19 14.09 -3.10
N GLU A 55 -1.43 14.57 -3.10
CA GLU A 55 -1.85 15.73 -3.91
C GLU A 55 -2.35 16.91 -3.06
N HIS A 56 -2.92 16.64 -1.88
CA HIS A 56 -3.47 17.64 -0.96
C HIS A 56 -3.09 17.35 0.49
N TYR A 57 -3.42 18.30 1.37
CA TYR A 57 -3.30 18.15 2.82
C TYR A 57 -4.60 18.54 3.50
N HIS A 58 -4.95 17.82 4.57
CA HIS A 58 -6.19 17.98 5.32
C HIS A 58 -5.93 18.21 6.82
N ILE A 59 -6.88 18.84 7.49
CA ILE A 59 -6.83 19.08 8.95
C ILE A 59 -7.00 17.80 9.77
N GLU A 60 -7.55 16.74 9.18
CA GLU A 60 -7.80 15.45 9.81
C GLU A 60 -7.10 14.32 9.05
N TYR A 61 -6.71 13.28 9.78
CA TYR A 61 -6.26 12.01 9.22
C TYR A 61 -7.27 10.90 9.50
N LYS A 62 -7.19 9.80 8.73
CA LYS A 62 -7.98 8.58 8.98
C LYS A 62 -7.13 7.39 9.37
N VAL A 63 -5.85 7.41 9.02
CA VAL A 63 -4.92 6.31 9.24
C VAL A 63 -3.63 6.83 9.87
N ARG A 64 -3.11 6.09 10.84
CA ARG A 64 -1.83 6.40 11.48
C ARG A 64 -0.66 5.88 10.64
N ALA A 65 0.46 6.59 10.69
CA ALA A 65 1.70 6.12 10.06
C ALA A 65 2.31 4.90 10.78
N PRO A 66 3.22 4.18 10.09
CA PRO A 66 3.54 4.30 8.66
C PRO A 66 2.45 3.68 7.77
N GLY A 67 2.40 4.08 6.50
CA GLY A 67 1.40 3.60 5.53
C GLY A 67 2.00 3.25 4.17
N VAL A 68 1.44 2.22 3.54
CA VAL A 68 1.66 1.87 2.12
C VAL A 68 0.33 2.05 1.39
N VAL A 69 0.35 2.85 0.33
CA VAL A 69 -0.85 3.20 -0.43
C VAL A 69 -0.58 2.99 -1.92
N THR A 70 -1.54 2.41 -2.65
CA THR A 70 -1.49 2.23 -4.10
C THR A 70 -2.80 2.67 -4.74
N GLY A 71 -2.81 2.88 -6.05
CA GLY A 71 -4.02 3.33 -6.74
C GLY A 71 -5.13 2.27 -6.83
N ARG A 72 -6.38 2.71 -6.63
CA ARG A 72 -7.62 1.93 -6.84
C ARG A 72 -8.30 2.28 -8.16
N SER A 73 -8.26 3.55 -8.55
CA SER A 73 -8.93 4.08 -9.75
C SER A 73 -8.09 5.19 -10.39
N GLY A 74 -7.94 5.13 -11.71
CA GLY A 74 -6.96 5.94 -12.45
C GLY A 74 -5.64 5.17 -12.58
N THR A 75 -4.55 5.74 -12.05
CA THR A 75 -3.23 5.11 -12.07
C THR A 75 -3.19 3.90 -11.14
N ILE A 76 -2.87 2.74 -11.69
CA ILE A 76 -2.65 1.50 -10.94
C ILE A 76 -1.15 1.19 -10.98
N GLY A 77 -0.59 0.70 -9.86
CA GLY A 77 0.79 0.24 -9.79
C GLY A 77 1.78 1.26 -9.21
N LYS A 78 1.40 2.53 -9.06
CA LYS A 78 2.20 3.46 -8.24
C LYS A 78 1.95 3.19 -6.77
N VAL A 79 2.99 2.80 -6.05
CA VAL A 79 2.98 2.62 -4.60
C VAL A 79 3.58 3.87 -3.95
N THR A 80 3.01 4.30 -2.83
CA THR A 80 3.46 5.45 -2.05
C THR A 80 3.66 5.02 -0.61
N PHE A 81 4.84 5.26 -0.06
CA PHE A 81 5.14 5.08 1.35
C PHE A 81 4.94 6.40 2.10
N ILE A 82 4.29 6.37 3.26
CA ILE A 82 3.94 7.53 4.06
C ILE A 82 4.43 7.33 5.50
N ASN A 83 5.21 8.28 6.01
CA ASN A 83 5.79 8.24 7.36
C ASN A 83 5.05 9.11 8.39
N GLU A 84 3.95 9.72 8.00
CA GLU A 84 3.11 10.58 8.84
C GLU A 84 1.64 10.15 8.80
N ASN A 85 0.83 10.58 9.78
CA ASN A 85 -0.60 10.25 9.78
C ASN A 85 -1.26 10.84 8.53
N TYR A 86 -2.18 10.09 7.91
CA TYR A 86 -2.64 10.43 6.57
C TYR A 86 -4.13 10.10 6.34
N TRP A 87 -4.64 10.63 5.23
CA TRP A 87 -5.96 10.31 4.71
C TRP A 87 -5.82 9.57 3.38
N PRO A 88 -6.00 8.24 3.31
CA PRO A 88 -6.09 7.55 2.03
C PRO A 88 -7.40 7.94 1.36
N HIS A 89 -7.33 8.54 0.18
CA HIS A 89 -8.51 8.97 -0.57
C HIS A 89 -9.26 7.77 -1.18
N ASN A 90 -10.53 7.92 -1.51
CA ASN A 90 -11.34 6.84 -2.09
C ASN A 90 -10.82 6.29 -3.44
N THR A 91 -9.93 7.04 -4.12
CA THR A 91 -9.24 6.65 -5.35
C THR A 91 -8.01 5.79 -5.11
N SER A 92 -7.65 5.53 -3.84
CA SER A 92 -6.53 4.69 -3.44
C SER A 92 -6.96 3.47 -2.61
N LEU A 93 -6.06 2.49 -2.53
CA LEU A 93 -6.06 1.37 -1.61
C LEU A 93 -4.91 1.56 -0.63
N TRP A 94 -5.13 1.31 0.66
CA TRP A 94 -4.10 1.38 1.70
C TRP A 94 -3.97 0.06 2.44
N VAL A 95 -2.76 -0.23 2.92
CA VAL A 95 -2.46 -1.44 3.71
C VAL A 95 -2.99 -1.26 5.13
N THR A 96 -3.91 -2.12 5.56
CA THR A 96 -4.57 -2.01 6.87
C THR A 96 -3.78 -2.66 8.01
N ASP A 97 -2.97 -3.65 7.70
CA ASP A 97 -2.13 -4.38 8.64
C ASP A 97 -0.89 -4.89 7.90
N PHE A 98 0.28 -4.78 8.51
CA PHE A 98 1.54 -5.28 7.97
C PHE A 98 1.85 -6.73 8.37
N GLN A 99 1.00 -7.38 9.18
CA GLN A 99 1.14 -8.80 9.55
C GLN A 99 2.53 -9.15 10.12
N LYS A 100 3.06 -8.25 10.98
CA LYS A 100 4.42 -8.30 11.58
C LYS A 100 5.59 -8.09 10.59
N ASN A 101 5.32 -7.84 9.31
CA ASN A 101 6.36 -7.44 8.36
C ASN A 101 6.83 -6.02 8.66
N VAL A 102 8.08 -5.73 8.28
CA VAL A 102 8.57 -4.35 8.28
C VAL A 102 7.89 -3.60 7.13
N PRO A 103 7.19 -2.47 7.39
CA PRO A 103 6.43 -1.76 6.37
C PRO A 103 7.23 -1.39 5.11
N LEU A 104 8.51 -1.09 5.27
CA LEU A 104 9.40 -0.74 4.15
C LEU A 104 9.66 -1.91 3.18
N PHE A 105 9.57 -3.17 3.62
CA PHE A 105 9.70 -4.33 2.72
C PHE A 105 8.38 -4.68 2.02
N ILE A 106 7.25 -4.09 2.45
CA ILE A 106 5.97 -4.19 1.77
C ILE A 106 5.84 -3.14 0.65
N TYR A 107 6.56 -2.01 0.78
CA TYR A 107 6.67 -0.97 -0.25
C TYR A 107 7.64 -1.38 -1.37
#